data_AF-A0A1N7PIX1-F1
#
_entry.id   AF-A0A1N7PIX1-F1
#
_cell.length_a   1.000
_cell.length_b   1.000
_cell.length_c   1.000
_cell.angle_alpha   90.00
_cell.angle_beta   90.00
_cell.angle_gamma   90.00
#
_symmetry.space_group_name_H-M   'P 1'
#
loop_
_entity.id
_entity.type
_entity.pdbx_description
1 polymer ?
#
loop_
_entity_poly.entity_id
_entity_poly.type
_entity_poly.pdbx_seq_one_letter_code
_entity_poly.pdbx_strand_id
1 'polypeptide(L)'
;MEEENTDDWESLLHAEFEKVDRQNQFRERGKLGGRPKLGAPKSARLALRFTPAEMKVLKERADKKKLQLTDYSRLILLEKELPDYEKNIMLTNYATNFRRIGNYMKKEIFTPEERTALLREIEEAIKGIKKQVKW
;
A
#
# COMPACT_ATOMS: atom_id res chain seq x y z
N MET A 1 64.40 23.43 -3.76
CA MET A 1 63.56 22.72 -2.78
C MET A 1 62.15 22.93 -3.27
N GLU A 2 61.57 21.88 -3.84
CA GLU A 2 60.20 21.89 -4.34
C GLU A 2 59.27 21.79 -3.13
N GLU A 3 58.42 22.80 -2.93
CA GLU A 3 57.39 22.80 -1.90
C GLU A 3 56.27 21.85 -2.34
N GLU A 4 56.22 20.67 -1.72
CA GLU A 4 55.18 19.66 -1.95
C GLU A 4 53.82 20.14 -1.44
N ASN A 5 52.98 20.59 -2.39
CA ASN A 5 51.58 20.24 -2.58
C ASN A 5 50.76 19.89 -1.31
N THR A 6 50.58 20.86 -0.42
CA THR A 6 49.77 20.73 0.81
C THR A 6 48.28 21.01 0.59
N ASP A 7 47.91 21.63 -0.54
CA ASP A 7 46.53 22.05 -0.87
C ASP A 7 45.62 20.90 -1.37
N ASP A 8 46.18 19.73 -1.67
CA ASP A 8 45.41 18.61 -2.26
C ASP A 8 44.78 17.70 -1.19
N TRP A 9 45.21 17.78 0.07
CA TRP A 9 44.71 16.91 1.14
C TRP A 9 43.36 17.36 1.69
N GLU A 10 43.13 18.66 1.82
CA GLU A 10 41.84 19.20 2.30
C GLU A 10 40.73 19.00 1.26
N SER A 11 41.04 19.17 -0.03
CA SER A 11 40.09 18.96 -1.12
C SER A 11 39.67 17.49 -1.24
N LEU A 12 40.62 16.56 -1.09
CA LEU A 12 40.35 15.12 -1.01
C LEU A 12 39.49 14.78 0.21
N LEU A 13 39.79 15.35 1.38
CA LEU A 13 39.03 15.12 2.60
C LEU A 13 37.57 15.60 2.47
N HIS A 14 37.37 16.81 1.93
CA HIS A 14 36.05 17.36 1.67
C HIS A 14 35.25 16.53 0.66
N ALA A 15 35.90 16.04 -0.40
CA ALA A 15 35.27 15.15 -1.37
C ALA A 15 34.88 13.80 -0.76
N GLU A 16 35.67 13.27 0.17
CA GLU A 16 35.36 12.06 0.95
C GLU A 16 34.11 12.28 1.82
N PHE A 17 34.05 13.40 2.54
CA PHE A 17 32.89 13.76 3.37
C PHE A 17 31.61 13.95 2.54
N GLU A 18 31.69 14.61 1.39
CA GLU A 18 30.54 14.76 0.48
C GLU A 18 30.05 13.42 -0.09
N LYS A 19 30.97 12.49 -0.38
CA LYS A 19 30.61 11.13 -0.85
C LYS A 19 29.87 10.36 0.24
N VAL A 20 30.36 10.41 1.48
CA VAL A 20 29.72 9.77 2.64
C VAL A 20 28.34 10.38 2.88
N ASP A 21 28.20 11.69 2.75
CA ASP A 21 26.93 12.38 2.97
C ASP A 21 25.90 12.05 1.87
N ARG A 22 26.32 12.03 0.59
CA ARG A 22 25.46 11.52 -0.50
C ARG A 22 25.03 10.07 -0.25
N GLN A 23 25.96 9.20 0.15
CA GLN A 23 25.65 7.79 0.38
C GLN A 23 24.65 7.60 1.54
N ASN A 24 24.75 8.41 2.59
CA ASN A 24 23.79 8.44 3.69
C ASN A 24 22.43 8.98 3.25
N GLN A 25 22.38 10.04 2.42
CA GLN A 25 21.15 10.55 1.83
C GLN A 25 20.45 9.50 0.94
N PHE A 26 21.19 8.69 0.19
CA PHE A 26 20.61 7.58 -0.59
C PHE A 26 20.06 6.45 0.29
N ARG A 27 20.71 6.14 1.42
CA ARG A 27 20.21 5.16 2.41
C ARG A 27 18.93 5.65 3.07
N GLU A 28 18.89 6.90 3.51
CA GLU A 28 17.71 7.55 4.12
C GLU A 28 16.54 7.61 3.12
N ARG A 29 16.78 8.07 1.88
CA ARG A 29 15.77 8.07 0.81
C ARG A 29 15.33 6.66 0.42
N GLY A 30 16.23 5.68 0.45
CA GLY A 30 15.91 4.26 0.21
C GLY A 30 14.99 3.67 1.26
N LYS A 31 15.14 4.06 2.54
CA LYS A 31 14.22 3.68 3.63
C LYS A 31 12.81 4.25 3.43
N LEU A 32 12.69 5.43 2.82
CA LEU A 32 11.42 6.08 2.49
C LEU A 32 10.70 5.48 1.26
N GLY A 33 11.44 4.76 0.40
CA GLY A 33 10.91 4.19 -0.85
C GLY A 33 10.22 2.83 -0.71
N GLY A 34 10.35 2.17 0.45
CA GLY A 34 9.69 0.89 0.72
C GLY A 34 8.21 1.06 1.04
N ARG A 35 7.33 0.20 0.50
CA ARG A 35 5.94 0.14 0.96
C ARG A 35 5.94 -0.17 2.47
N PRO A 36 5.38 0.68 3.35
CA PRO A 36 5.34 0.41 4.78
C PRO A 36 4.67 -0.95 5.01
N LYS A 37 5.33 -1.83 5.76
CA LYS A 37 4.76 -3.12 6.14
C LYS A 37 3.57 -2.85 7.06
N LEU A 38 2.37 -2.95 6.49
CA LEU A 38 1.12 -2.82 7.22
C LEU A 38 0.97 -4.01 8.18
N GLY A 39 1.30 -3.80 9.44
CA GLY A 39 0.94 -4.68 10.55
C GLY A 39 2.01 -5.67 11.03
N ALA A 40 1.82 -6.14 12.26
CA ALA A 40 2.61 -7.22 12.83
C ALA A 40 2.42 -8.52 12.01
N PRO A 41 3.49 -9.29 11.74
CA PRO A 41 3.39 -10.53 10.99
C PRO A 41 2.50 -11.53 11.76
N LYS A 42 1.73 -12.32 11.01
CA LYS A 42 0.90 -13.42 11.54
C LYS A 42 1.82 -14.58 11.97
N SER A 43 2.41 -14.50 13.16
CA SER A 43 3.39 -15.47 13.68
C SER A 43 2.77 -16.60 14.51
N ALA A 44 1.63 -16.37 15.17
CA ALA A 44 0.96 -17.36 16.00
C ALA A 44 0.23 -18.43 15.15
N ARG A 45 0.34 -19.70 15.55
CA ARG A 45 -0.28 -20.86 14.87
C ARG A 45 -1.37 -21.49 15.75
N LEU A 46 -2.51 -21.77 15.15
CA LEU A 46 -3.60 -22.57 15.73
C LEU A 46 -3.70 -23.88 14.93
N ALA A 47 -3.73 -25.03 15.61
CA ALA A 47 -3.89 -26.34 15.00
C ALA A 47 -5.24 -26.95 15.44
N LEU A 48 -6.07 -27.30 14.46
CA LEU A 48 -7.38 -27.92 14.67
C LEU A 48 -7.40 -29.25 13.92
N ARG A 49 -8.05 -30.27 14.50
CA ARG A 49 -8.28 -31.57 13.85
C ARG A 49 -9.73 -31.63 13.41
N PHE A 50 -9.96 -32.06 12.17
CA PHE A 50 -11.28 -32.22 11.58
C PHE A 50 -11.41 -33.65 11.03
N THR A 51 -12.64 -34.16 11.04
CA THR A 51 -12.98 -35.35 10.27
C THR A 51 -12.99 -35.05 8.77
N PRO A 52 -12.86 -36.07 7.90
CA PRO A 52 -12.93 -35.87 6.45
C PRO A 52 -14.22 -35.20 5.97
N ALA A 53 -15.35 -35.51 6.63
CA ALA A 53 -16.66 -34.95 6.31
C ALA A 53 -16.73 -33.45 6.63
N GLU A 54 -16.31 -33.06 7.84
CA GLU A 54 -16.24 -31.65 8.25
C GLU A 54 -15.32 -30.85 7.34
N MET A 55 -14.19 -31.47 6.93
CA MET A 55 -13.24 -30.80 6.06
C MET A 55 -13.81 -30.55 4.66
N LYS A 56 -14.61 -31.48 4.13
CA LYS A 56 -15.29 -31.31 2.85
C LYS A 56 -16.27 -30.14 2.90
N VAL A 57 -17.08 -30.04 3.95
CA VAL A 57 -18.04 -28.93 4.13
C VAL A 57 -17.34 -27.57 4.19
N LEU A 58 -16.22 -27.48 4.92
CA LEU A 58 -15.44 -26.23 5.01
C LEU A 58 -14.83 -25.83 3.66
N LYS A 59 -14.32 -26.79 2.89
CA LYS A 59 -13.80 -26.54 1.53
C LYS A 59 -14.90 -26.05 0.59
N GLU A 60 -16.03 -26.74 0.53
CA GLU A 60 -17.15 -26.32 -0.33
C GLU A 60 -17.66 -24.91 0.01
N ARG A 61 -17.72 -24.56 1.29
CA ARG A 61 -18.11 -23.21 1.73
C ARG A 61 -17.07 -22.14 1.39
N ALA A 62 -15.77 -22.48 1.47
CA ALA A 62 -14.69 -21.60 1.07
C ALA A 62 -14.69 -21.38 -0.46
N ASP A 63 -14.86 -22.45 -1.23
CA ASP A 63 -14.87 -22.44 -2.69
C ASP A 63 -16.04 -21.61 -3.25
N LYS A 64 -17.25 -21.76 -2.68
CA LYS A 64 -18.43 -20.92 -3.01
C LYS A 64 -18.15 -19.43 -2.86
N LYS A 65 -17.27 -19.06 -1.93
CA LYS A 65 -16.91 -17.67 -1.63
C LYS A 65 -15.60 -17.23 -2.29
N LYS A 66 -14.97 -18.11 -3.10
CA LYS A 66 -13.67 -17.88 -3.75
C LYS A 66 -12.57 -17.49 -2.75
N LEU A 67 -12.63 -18.02 -1.53
CA LEU A 67 -11.66 -17.74 -0.46
C LEU A 67 -10.74 -18.95 -0.26
N GLN A 68 -9.48 -18.69 0.10
CA GLN A 68 -8.60 -19.74 0.61
C GLN A 68 -9.15 -20.27 1.93
N LEU A 69 -9.04 -21.59 2.13
CA LEU A 69 -9.57 -22.26 3.32
C LEU A 69 -9.03 -21.66 4.63
N THR A 70 -7.76 -21.27 4.65
CA THR A 70 -7.10 -20.62 5.79
C THR A 70 -7.72 -19.26 6.11
N ASP A 71 -7.97 -18.43 5.10
CA ASP A 71 -8.57 -17.12 5.29
C ASP A 71 -10.05 -17.23 5.66
N TYR A 72 -10.78 -18.14 5.03
CA TYR A 72 -12.17 -18.44 5.38
C TYR A 72 -12.30 -18.90 6.83
N SER A 73 -11.43 -19.82 7.27
CA SER A 73 -11.42 -20.31 8.65
C SER A 73 -11.13 -19.18 9.64
N ARG A 74 -10.17 -18.30 9.34
CA ARG A 74 -9.86 -17.14 10.18
C ARG A 74 -11.02 -16.15 10.28
N LEU A 75 -11.73 -15.91 9.17
CA LEU A 75 -12.88 -15.01 9.16
C LEU A 75 -14.00 -15.54 10.05
N ILE A 76 -14.31 -16.84 9.94
CA ILE A 76 -15.31 -17.49 10.80
C ILE A 76 -14.88 -17.45 12.27
N LEU A 77 -13.64 -17.85 12.57
CA LEU A 77 -13.14 -17.92 13.96
C LEU A 77 -13.04 -16.55 14.65
N LEU A 78 -12.92 -15.47 13.87
CA LEU A 78 -12.86 -14.09 14.38
C LEU A 78 -14.20 -13.36 14.25
N GLU A 79 -15.27 -14.06 13.85
CA GLU A 79 -16.60 -13.49 13.59
C GLU A 79 -16.57 -12.25 12.69
N LYS A 80 -15.60 -12.23 11.76
CA LYS A 80 -15.46 -11.13 10.82
C LYS A 80 -16.47 -11.28 9.71
N GLU A 81 -17.02 -10.14 9.29
CA GLU A 81 -17.85 -10.08 8.09
C GLU A 81 -17.06 -10.61 6.89
N LEU A 82 -17.70 -11.48 6.11
CA LEU A 82 -17.10 -12.02 4.91
C LEU A 82 -17.05 -10.94 3.85
N PRO A 83 -15.92 -10.78 3.15
CA PRO A 83 -15.79 -9.78 2.10
C PRO A 83 -16.75 -10.13 0.94
N ASP A 84 -17.56 -9.16 0.53
CA ASP A 84 -18.34 -9.24 -0.70
C ASP A 84 -17.42 -8.90 -1.88
N TYR A 85 -16.87 -9.97 -2.48
CA TYR A 85 -15.84 -9.87 -3.51
C TYR A 85 -16.30 -9.05 -4.73
N GLU A 86 -17.52 -9.26 -5.20
CA GLU A 86 -18.04 -8.57 -6.39
C GLU A 86 -18.28 -7.09 -6.10
N LYS A 87 -18.87 -6.78 -4.95
CA LYS A 87 -19.05 -5.39 -4.50
C LYS A 87 -17.72 -4.67 -4.32
N ASN A 88 -16.73 -5.33 -3.72
CA ASN A 88 -15.40 -4.75 -3.53
C ASN A 88 -14.69 -4.46 -4.85
N ILE A 89 -14.83 -5.33 -5.86
CA ILE A 89 -14.31 -5.09 -7.21
C ILE A 89 -14.98 -3.86 -7.81
N MET A 90 -16.32 -3.78 -7.78
CA MET A 90 -17.04 -2.62 -8.31
C MET A 90 -16.59 -1.32 -7.64
N LEU A 91 -16.54 -1.29 -6.31
CA LEU A 91 -16.11 -0.13 -5.53
C LEU A 91 -14.66 0.28 -5.87
N THR A 92 -13.77 -0.68 -6.08
CA THR A 92 -12.37 -0.42 -6.48
C THR A 92 -12.29 0.17 -7.89
N ASN A 93 -13.10 -0.35 -8.82
CA ASN A 93 -13.21 0.19 -10.18
C ASN A 93 -13.73 1.63 -10.18
N TYR A 94 -14.77 1.92 -9.39
CA TYR A 94 -15.27 3.28 -9.21
C TYR A 94 -14.19 4.21 -8.65
N ALA A 95 -13.49 3.82 -7.59
CA ALA A 95 -12.40 4.61 -7.01
C ALA A 95 -11.29 4.92 -8.05
N THR A 96 -11.00 3.97 -8.94
CA THR A 96 -10.03 4.15 -10.03
C THR A 96 -10.55 5.13 -11.08
N ASN A 97 -11.81 5.02 -11.48
CA ASN A 97 -12.45 5.93 -12.43
C ASN A 97 -12.50 7.37 -11.90
N PHE A 98 -12.89 7.56 -10.63
CA PHE A 98 -12.86 8.86 -9.97
C PHE A 98 -11.45 9.47 -9.94
N ARG A 99 -10.42 8.65 -9.68
CA ARG A 99 -9.03 9.10 -9.75
C ARG A 99 -8.64 9.54 -11.17
N ARG A 100 -9.08 8.83 -12.20
CA ARG A 100 -8.85 9.22 -13.60
C ARG A 100 -9.53 10.55 -13.90
N ILE A 101 -10.79 10.73 -13.51
CA ILE A 101 -11.52 11.99 -13.67
C ILE A 101 -10.77 13.13 -12.98
N GLY A 102 -10.37 12.96 -11.72
CA GLY A 102 -9.55 13.96 -11.01
C GLY A 102 -8.24 14.28 -11.73
N ASN A 103 -7.58 13.29 -12.35
CA ASN A 103 -6.39 13.53 -13.17
C ASN A 103 -6.70 14.28 -14.47
N TYR A 104 -7.83 14.04 -15.12
CA TYR A 104 -8.25 14.78 -16.32
C TYR A 104 -8.59 16.23 -16.01
N MET A 105 -9.28 16.49 -14.88
CA MET A 105 -9.56 17.84 -14.39
C MET A 105 -8.27 18.63 -14.06
N LYS A 106 -7.13 17.95 -13.91
CA LYS A 106 -5.83 18.63 -13.72
C LYS A 106 -5.27 19.27 -14.99
N LYS A 107 -5.80 18.94 -16.16
CA LYS A 107 -5.45 19.60 -17.43
C LYS A 107 -6.16 20.97 -17.48
N GLU A 108 -5.49 21.98 -18.04
CA GLU A 108 -5.85 23.42 -17.98
C GLU A 108 -7.11 23.82 -18.77
N ILE A 109 -8.16 23.01 -18.73
CA ILE A 109 -9.42 23.22 -19.45
C ILE A 109 -10.47 23.90 -18.55
N PHE A 110 -10.28 23.88 -17.23
CA PHE A 110 -11.22 24.37 -16.22
C PHE A 110 -10.68 25.56 -15.44
N THR A 111 -11.58 26.41 -14.93
CA THR A 111 -11.22 27.48 -14.01
C THR A 111 -10.61 26.91 -12.72
N PRO A 112 -9.67 27.63 -12.07
CA PRO A 112 -8.96 27.10 -10.89
C PRO A 112 -9.89 26.78 -9.71
N GLU A 113 -10.92 27.60 -9.51
CA GLU A 113 -11.84 27.49 -8.38
C GLU A 113 -12.76 26.27 -8.52
N GLU A 114 -13.43 26.10 -9.66
CA GLU A 114 -14.29 24.94 -9.96
C GLU A 114 -13.50 23.62 -9.90
N ARG A 115 -12.25 23.64 -10.38
CA ARG A 115 -11.35 22.49 -10.33
C ARG A 115 -11.01 22.07 -8.90
N THR A 116 -10.74 23.02 -8.01
CA THR A 116 -10.40 22.70 -6.61
C THR A 116 -11.59 22.17 -5.83
N ALA A 117 -12.78 22.74 -6.02
CA ALA A 117 -14.01 22.27 -5.38
C ALA A 117 -14.34 20.83 -5.79
N LEU A 118 -14.32 20.54 -7.10
CA LEU A 118 -14.69 19.24 -7.63
C LEU A 118 -13.63 18.15 -7.31
N LEU A 119 -12.34 18.51 -7.25
CA LEU A 119 -11.30 17.58 -6.78
C LEU A 119 -11.51 17.17 -5.33
N ARG A 120 -11.95 18.11 -4.47
CA ARG A 120 -12.23 17.83 -3.07
C ARG A 120 -13.40 16.86 -2.90
N GLU A 121 -14.49 17.07 -3.62
CA GLU A 121 -15.65 16.16 -3.62
C GLU A 121 -15.26 14.76 -4.11
N ILE A 122 -14.45 14.66 -5.16
CA ILE A 122 -13.92 13.39 -5.67
C ILE A 122 -13.07 12.69 -4.60
N GLU A 123 -12.19 13.41 -3.91
CA GLU A 123 -11.37 12.83 -2.86
C GLU A 123 -12.19 12.35 -1.66
N GLU A 124 -13.23 13.09 -1.27
CA GLU A 124 -14.16 12.71 -0.21
C GLU A 124 -14.97 11.46 -0.61
N ALA A 125 -15.45 11.38 -1.85
CA ALA A 125 -16.10 10.19 -2.40
C ALA A 125 -15.17 8.97 -2.40
N ILE A 126 -13.91 9.13 -2.84
CA ILE A 126 -12.90 8.05 -2.81
C ILE A 126 -12.64 7.59 -1.36
N LYS A 127 -12.57 8.51 -0.40
CA LYS A 127 -12.43 8.17 1.04
C LYS A 127 -13.64 7.38 1.54
N GLY A 128 -14.85 7.78 1.17
CA GLY A 128 -16.08 7.06 1.51
C GLY A 128 -16.10 5.64 0.95
N ILE A 129 -15.77 5.49 -0.33
CA ILE A 129 -15.69 4.18 -1.00
C ILE A 129 -14.67 3.28 -0.30
N LYS A 130 -13.45 3.78 -0.03
CA LYS A 130 -12.40 3.01 0.65
C LYS A 130 -12.80 2.55 2.06
N LYS A 131 -13.61 3.33 2.78
CA LYS A 131 -14.13 2.91 4.10
C LYS A 131 -15.14 1.77 4.02
N GLN A 132 -15.87 1.67 2.91
CA GLN A 132 -16.88 0.63 2.71
C GLN A 132 -16.33 -0.67 2.12
N VAL A 133 -15.13 -0.65 1.52
CA VAL A 133 -14.44 -1.85 1.07
C VAL A 133 -13.97 -2.64 2.30
N LYS A 134 -14.68 -3.72 2.63
CA LYS A 134 -14.32 -4.64 3.71
C LYS A 134 -13.53 -5.81 3.11
N TRP A 135 -12.26 -5.96 3.49
CA TRP A 135 -11.39 -7.07 3.08
C TRP A 135 -11.42 -8.20 4.11
#